data_AF-A0A7Z8YM48-F1
#
_entry.id   AF-A0A7Z8YM48-F1
#
_cell.length_a   1.000
_cell.length_b   1.000
_cell.length_c   1.000
_cell.angle_alpha   90.00
_cell.angle_beta   90.00
_cell.angle_gamma   90.00
#
_symmetry.space_group_name_H-M   'P 1'
#
loop_
_entity.id
_entity.type
_entity.pdbx_description
1 polymer ?
#
loop_
_entity_poly.entity_id
_entity_poly.type
_entity_poly.pdbx_seq_one_letter_code
_entity_poly.pdbx_strand_id
1 'polypeptide(L)'
;MYTENIYSNLEFNEARPVIQVLIDTDFNKEIRIAMHKNTVMKEHKTQFPIVVHIIEGQIAFGVEGKTLELKPGDLIALAPHTPHDLKAHENSIIRLTLNKNDSVQRVQKIAESSQNIRKATPHDADSVAPLMFQAMEDIVYKLIGKEDAHEAISFLKNLFTQTDNQYSYQNTFVYEEDGQVIGSLVFYDGKNLQKLRQPVLEYAQKYAYSLITIEDETSEGETYLDTLSVSPQHQGKGIGLKLLNFLVKYAQENALPPATLLVDENNPKAEALYLRAGFVFKNTQDLAGGKYKRLVYQK
;
A
#
# COMPACT_ATOMS: atom_id res chain seq x y z
N MET A 1 26.53 25.68 -21.16
CA MET A 1 25.31 26.48 -20.91
C MET A 1 24.14 25.53 -20.91
N TYR A 2 23.34 25.51 -19.85
CA TYR A 2 22.14 24.67 -19.75
C TYR A 2 20.90 25.57 -19.81
N THR A 3 19.88 25.16 -20.56
CA THR A 3 18.61 25.87 -20.65
C THR A 3 17.49 24.86 -20.58
N GLU A 4 16.52 25.08 -19.70
CA GLU A 4 15.33 24.23 -19.60
C GLU A 4 14.09 25.09 -19.33
N ASN A 5 12.95 24.56 -19.73
CA ASN A 5 11.65 25.16 -19.42
C ASN A 5 10.94 24.28 -18.39
N ILE A 6 10.59 24.87 -17.25
CA ILE A 6 9.95 24.15 -16.13
C ILE A 6 8.57 23.57 -16.49
N TYR A 7 7.96 23.99 -17.59
CA TYR A 7 6.69 23.48 -18.11
C TYR A 7 6.84 22.41 -19.20
N SER A 8 8.04 22.23 -19.76
CA SER A 8 8.26 21.23 -20.82
C SER A 8 8.04 19.82 -20.28
N ASN A 9 7.24 19.02 -20.99
CA ASN A 9 6.87 17.65 -20.59
C ASN A 9 6.30 17.57 -19.17
N LEU A 10 5.54 18.58 -18.75
CA LEU A 10 4.87 18.59 -17.45
C LEU A 10 3.75 17.54 -17.42
N GLU A 11 3.87 16.61 -16.49
CA GLU A 11 2.87 15.61 -16.20
C GLU A 11 2.54 15.62 -14.71
N PHE A 12 1.25 15.54 -14.41
CA PHE A 12 0.75 15.31 -13.06
C PHE A 12 0.31 13.86 -12.93
N ASN A 13 0.45 13.31 -11.72
CA ASN A 13 -0.04 11.98 -11.39
C ASN A 13 -0.92 12.08 -10.14
N GLU A 14 -2.13 11.54 -10.20
CA GLU A 14 -3.11 11.65 -9.11
C GLU A 14 -2.69 10.89 -7.84
N ALA A 15 -1.88 9.84 -8.00
CA ALA A 15 -1.44 8.99 -6.90
C ALA A 15 -0.18 9.51 -6.21
N ARG A 16 0.75 10.14 -6.95
CA ARG A 16 2.06 10.51 -6.42
C ARG A 16 2.67 11.77 -7.06
N PRO A 17 3.58 12.48 -6.37
CA PRO A 17 4.40 13.52 -6.99
C PRO A 17 5.27 12.96 -8.13
N VAL A 18 5.44 13.72 -9.21
CA VAL A 18 6.31 13.38 -10.34
C VAL A 18 7.59 14.21 -10.25
N ILE A 19 8.75 13.54 -10.30
CA ILE A 19 10.07 14.17 -10.17
C ILE A 19 10.80 14.12 -11.51
N GLN A 20 11.22 15.28 -12.01
CA GLN A 20 12.07 15.38 -13.19
C GLN A 20 13.31 16.24 -12.93
N VAL A 21 14.48 15.76 -13.33
CA VAL A 21 15.69 16.59 -13.35
C VAL A 21 15.62 17.51 -14.55
N LEU A 22 15.71 18.82 -14.30
CA LEU A 22 15.77 19.81 -15.37
C LEU A 22 17.24 20.11 -15.69
N ILE A 23 18.02 20.49 -14.67
CA ILE A 23 19.42 20.86 -14.85
C ILE A 23 20.27 20.08 -13.86
N ASP A 24 21.37 19.51 -14.33
CA ASP A 24 22.40 18.89 -13.50
C ASP A 24 23.75 19.57 -13.80
N THR A 25 24.20 20.45 -12.90
CA THR A 25 25.47 21.16 -13.03
C THR A 25 26.55 20.51 -12.17
N ASP A 26 27.76 21.07 -12.15
CA ASP A 26 28.81 20.62 -11.22
C ASP A 26 28.58 21.09 -9.77
N PHE A 27 27.65 22.02 -9.54
CA PHE A 27 27.41 22.62 -8.21
C PHE A 27 26.10 22.15 -7.58
N ASN A 28 25.04 22.04 -8.38
CA ASN A 28 23.70 21.70 -7.92
C ASN A 28 22.89 21.00 -9.01
N LYS A 29 21.73 20.49 -8.60
CA LYS A 29 20.69 20.01 -9.51
C LYS A 29 19.45 20.87 -9.30
N GLU A 30 18.81 21.27 -10.39
CA GLU A 30 17.48 21.86 -10.37
C GLU A 30 16.50 20.77 -10.82
N ILE A 31 15.58 20.40 -9.92
CA ILE A 31 14.57 19.40 -10.22
C ILE A 31 13.18 20.02 -10.15
N ARG A 32 12.27 19.52 -10.96
CA ARG A 32 10.84 19.80 -10.90
C ARG A 32 10.15 18.71 -10.09
N ILE A 33 9.27 19.14 -9.18
CA ILE A 33 8.29 18.29 -8.51
C ILE A 33 6.92 18.78 -8.95
N ALA A 34 6.20 17.95 -9.70
CA ALA A 34 4.81 18.20 -10.07
C ALA A 34 3.90 17.41 -9.12
N MET A 35 3.07 18.10 -8.37
CA MET A 35 2.15 17.51 -7.39
C MET A 35 0.71 17.71 -7.87
N HIS A 36 -0.02 16.62 -8.10
CA HIS A 36 -1.47 16.72 -8.32
C HIS A 36 -2.17 17.13 -7.01
N LYS A 37 -3.33 17.78 -7.10
CA LYS A 37 -4.18 18.08 -5.95
C LYS A 37 -4.33 16.87 -5.02
N ASN A 38 -4.19 17.09 -3.72
CA ASN A 38 -4.24 16.12 -2.63
C ASN A 38 -3.05 15.15 -2.52
N THR A 39 -2.07 15.18 -3.43
CA THR A 39 -0.85 14.38 -3.26
C THR A 39 -0.01 14.92 -2.09
N VAL A 40 0.70 14.02 -1.42
CA VAL A 40 1.45 14.32 -0.19
C VAL A 40 2.85 13.74 -0.26
N MET A 41 3.90 14.55 -0.15
CA MET A 41 5.23 14.05 0.22
C MET A 41 5.30 13.97 1.74
N LYS A 42 5.24 12.75 2.29
CA LYS A 42 5.29 12.52 3.75
C LYS A 42 6.58 13.07 4.38
N GLU A 43 6.54 13.23 5.71
CA GLU A 43 7.68 13.76 6.47
C GLU A 43 8.97 13.00 6.17
N HIS A 44 9.98 13.76 5.77
CA HIS A 44 11.31 13.26 5.46
C HIS A 44 12.37 14.33 5.74
N LYS A 45 13.64 13.97 5.61
CA LYS A 45 14.76 14.88 5.82
C LYS A 45 15.80 14.75 4.71
N THR A 46 16.49 15.84 4.42
CA THR A 46 17.63 15.87 3.48
C THR A 46 18.95 15.75 4.25
N GLN A 47 20.03 15.38 3.55
CA GLN A 47 21.38 15.38 4.12
C GLN A 47 22.12 16.71 3.89
N PHE A 48 21.66 17.48 2.91
CA PHE A 48 22.25 18.75 2.50
C PHE A 48 21.19 19.85 2.53
N PRO A 49 21.61 21.13 2.56
CA PRO A 49 20.67 22.23 2.46
C PRO A 49 19.94 22.17 1.12
N ILE A 50 18.67 22.58 1.13
CA ILE A 50 17.84 22.67 -0.07
C ILE A 50 17.12 24.01 -0.13
N VAL A 51 16.73 24.41 -1.34
CA VAL A 51 15.82 25.53 -1.56
C VAL A 51 14.62 25.03 -2.35
N VAL A 52 13.44 25.26 -1.82
CA VAL A 52 12.14 24.96 -2.44
C VAL A 52 11.55 26.27 -2.94
N HIS A 53 11.11 26.30 -4.18
CA HIS A 53 10.46 27.46 -4.79
C HIS A 53 9.13 27.02 -5.41
N ILE A 54 8.04 27.63 -5.00
CA ILE A 54 6.71 27.37 -5.57
C ILE A 54 6.57 28.18 -6.86
N ILE A 55 6.41 27.49 -7.98
CA ILE A 55 6.26 28.11 -9.30
C ILE A 55 4.78 28.31 -9.60
N GLU A 56 3.96 27.31 -9.31
CA GLU A 56 2.50 27.33 -9.47
C GLU A 56 1.82 26.51 -8.38
N GLY A 57 0.54 26.83 -8.13
CA GLY A 57 -0.31 26.15 -7.17
C GLY A 57 -0.11 26.59 -5.72
N GLN A 58 -0.68 25.83 -4.79
CA GLN A 58 -0.62 26.07 -3.36
C GLN A 58 -0.26 24.78 -2.60
N ILE A 59 0.76 24.88 -1.75
CA ILE A 59 1.30 23.77 -0.96
C ILE A 59 1.23 24.11 0.52
N ALA A 60 0.65 23.21 1.32
CA ALA A 60 0.90 23.15 2.75
C ALA A 60 2.28 22.50 2.99
N PHE A 61 3.20 23.25 3.60
CA PHE A 61 4.57 22.84 3.87
C PHE A 61 4.76 22.67 5.38
N GLY A 62 4.83 21.42 5.85
CA GLY A 62 5.12 21.11 7.24
C GLY A 62 6.61 21.22 7.53
N VAL A 63 7.00 21.99 8.55
CA VAL A 63 8.38 22.14 9.00
C VAL A 63 8.42 22.70 10.42
N GLU A 64 9.35 22.21 11.25
CA GLU A 64 9.54 22.69 12.65
C GLU A 64 8.24 22.69 13.49
N GLY A 65 7.38 21.68 13.28
CA GLY A 65 6.11 21.54 13.99
C GLY A 65 5.05 22.59 13.60
N LYS A 66 5.26 23.31 12.50
CA LYS A 66 4.31 24.27 11.92
C LYS A 66 3.97 23.88 10.49
N THR A 67 2.84 24.37 10.00
CA THR A 67 2.47 24.26 8.59
C THR A 67 2.48 25.66 7.99
N LEU A 68 3.24 25.85 6.91
CA LEU A 68 3.33 27.08 6.15
C LEU A 68 2.52 26.90 4.86
N GLU A 69 1.62 27.84 4.57
CA GLU A 69 0.88 27.87 3.30
C GLU A 69 1.72 28.62 2.27
N LEU A 70 2.37 27.89 1.36
CA LEU A 70 3.22 28.45 0.33
C LEU A 70 2.46 28.58 -0.99
N LYS A 71 2.60 29.73 -1.64
CA LYS A 71 1.95 30.11 -2.90
C LYS A 71 2.99 30.50 -3.96
N PRO A 72 2.61 30.73 -5.23
CA PRO A 72 3.56 31.01 -6.31
C PRO A 72 4.46 32.21 -5.99
N GLY A 73 5.76 32.03 -6.20
CA GLY A 73 6.81 33.01 -5.88
C GLY A 73 7.40 32.88 -4.48
N ASP A 74 6.82 32.07 -3.58
CA ASP A 74 7.41 31.82 -2.27
C ASP A 74 8.63 30.89 -2.38
N LEU A 75 9.68 31.22 -1.61
CA LEU A 75 10.86 30.37 -1.44
C LEU A 75 11.06 30.03 0.03
N ILE A 76 11.45 28.79 0.29
CA ILE A 76 11.90 28.35 1.60
C ILE A 76 13.22 27.58 1.47
N ALA A 77 14.17 27.92 2.33
CA ALA A 77 15.45 27.23 2.43
C ALA A 77 15.47 26.39 3.71
N LEU A 78 15.88 25.13 3.59
CA LEU A 78 16.01 24.24 4.74
C LEU A 78 17.48 23.90 4.99
N ALA A 79 17.83 23.83 6.28
CA ALA A 79 19.11 23.30 6.71
C ALA A 79 19.16 21.77 6.49
N PRO A 80 20.37 21.18 6.50
CA PRO A 80 20.52 19.73 6.53
C PRO A 80 19.71 19.11 7.67
N HIS A 81 19.15 17.93 7.43
CA HIS A 81 18.43 17.12 8.40
C HIS A 81 17.15 17.73 8.96
N THR A 82 16.70 18.88 8.47
CA THR A 82 15.40 19.47 8.82
C THR A 82 14.26 18.58 8.32
N PRO A 83 13.44 18.00 9.22
CA PRO A 83 12.25 17.25 8.83
C PRO A 83 11.20 18.17 8.20
N HIS A 84 10.60 17.71 7.12
CA HIS A 84 9.54 18.44 6.42
C HIS A 84 8.63 17.51 5.61
N ASP A 85 7.40 17.96 5.37
CA ASP A 85 6.40 17.31 4.54
C ASP A 85 5.69 18.33 3.65
N LEU A 86 5.12 17.87 2.53
CA LEU A 86 4.39 18.72 1.59
C LEU A 86 3.03 18.08 1.29
N LYS A 87 1.98 18.90 1.23
CA LYS A 87 0.67 18.52 0.72
C LYS A 87 0.17 19.54 -0.29
N ALA A 88 -0.27 19.06 -1.46
CA ALA A 88 -0.80 19.93 -2.50
C ALA A 88 -2.29 20.20 -2.31
N HIS A 89 -2.68 21.48 -2.26
CA HIS A 89 -4.09 21.91 -2.24
C HIS A 89 -4.70 22.00 -3.64
N GLU A 90 -3.84 22.16 -4.65
CA GLU A 90 -4.16 22.17 -6.07
C GLU A 90 -2.96 21.63 -6.87
N ASN A 91 -3.11 21.48 -8.19
CA ASN A 91 -1.99 21.08 -9.04
C ASN A 91 -0.86 22.12 -8.91
N SER A 92 0.30 21.67 -8.44
CA SER A 92 1.39 22.55 -8.03
C SER A 92 2.69 22.15 -8.69
N ILE A 93 3.47 23.15 -9.10
CA ILE A 93 4.79 22.99 -9.71
C ILE A 93 5.80 23.59 -8.76
N ILE A 94 6.75 22.76 -8.33
CA ILE A 94 7.78 23.15 -7.37
C ILE A 94 9.13 22.97 -8.03
N ARG A 95 10.00 23.97 -7.92
CA ARG A 95 11.41 23.83 -8.22
C ARG A 95 12.16 23.53 -6.92
N LEU A 96 12.89 22.42 -6.90
CA LEU A 96 13.81 22.10 -5.82
C LEU A 96 15.25 22.25 -6.31
N THR A 97 16.01 23.11 -5.64
CA THR A 97 17.46 23.18 -5.77
C THR A 97 18.08 22.18 -4.82
N LEU A 98 18.78 21.20 -5.37
CA LEU A 98 19.37 20.07 -4.66
C LEU A 98 20.90 20.11 -4.76
N ASN A 99 21.60 19.79 -3.68
CA ASN A 99 23.06 19.72 -3.68
C ASN A 99 23.57 18.67 -4.70
N LYS A 100 24.72 18.93 -5.36
CA LYS A 100 25.30 17.97 -6.31
C LYS A 100 25.61 16.61 -5.69
N ASN A 101 25.95 16.57 -4.40
CA ASN A 101 26.24 15.34 -3.65
C ASN A 101 24.99 14.62 -3.14
N ASP A 102 23.79 15.21 -3.29
CA ASP A 102 22.54 14.52 -2.97
C ASP A 102 22.01 13.72 -4.19
N SER A 103 21.19 12.73 -3.90
CA SER A 103 20.64 11.79 -4.88
C SER A 103 19.22 12.18 -5.27
N VAL A 104 18.99 12.35 -6.58
CA VAL A 104 17.62 12.51 -7.12
C VAL A 104 16.79 11.26 -6.88
N GLN A 105 17.41 10.07 -6.94
CA GLN A 105 16.76 8.79 -6.65
C GLN A 105 16.20 8.74 -5.23
N ARG A 106 16.83 9.42 -4.26
CA ARG A 106 16.27 9.56 -2.90
C ARG A 106 14.95 10.34 -2.92
N VAL A 107 14.90 11.47 -3.65
CA VAL A 107 13.70 12.30 -3.77
C VAL A 107 12.60 11.54 -4.52
N GLN A 108 12.94 10.83 -5.59
CA GLN A 108 12.04 9.92 -6.31
C GLN A 108 11.44 8.87 -5.38
N LYS A 109 12.24 8.22 -4.53
CA LYS A 109 11.72 7.26 -3.55
C LYS A 109 10.74 7.87 -2.53
N ILE A 110 10.96 9.11 -2.13
CA ILE A 110 10.02 9.84 -1.26
C ILE A 110 8.70 10.07 -2.01
N ALA A 111 8.79 10.55 -3.26
CA ALA A 111 7.64 10.72 -4.14
C ALA A 111 6.90 9.39 -4.39
N GLU A 112 7.59 8.28 -4.65
CA GLU A 112 6.99 6.95 -4.81
C GLU A 112 6.39 6.38 -3.53
N SER A 113 6.95 6.71 -2.36
CA SER A 113 6.38 6.32 -1.06
C SER A 113 5.07 7.06 -0.75
N SER A 114 4.76 8.08 -1.54
CA SER A 114 3.54 8.85 -1.51
C SER A 114 2.50 8.13 -2.37
N GLN A 115 1.74 7.23 -1.74
CA GLN A 115 0.45 6.69 -2.24
C GLN A 115 0.43 5.80 -3.50
N ASN A 116 1.33 4.82 -3.58
CA ASN A 116 1.09 3.63 -4.42
C ASN A 116 0.03 2.68 -3.84
N ILE A 117 -0.59 2.98 -2.68
CA ILE A 117 -1.64 2.14 -2.07
C ILE A 117 -2.98 2.84 -2.18
N ARG A 118 -3.94 2.18 -2.83
CA ARG A 118 -5.31 2.69 -2.98
C ARG A 118 -6.34 1.61 -2.64
N LYS A 119 -7.57 2.03 -2.41
CA LYS A 119 -8.69 1.10 -2.29
C LYS A 119 -8.89 0.36 -3.61
N ALA A 120 -9.21 -0.93 -3.53
CA ALA A 120 -9.53 -1.70 -4.71
C ALA A 120 -10.91 -1.32 -5.28
N THR A 121 -11.07 -1.57 -6.58
CA THR A 121 -12.33 -1.43 -7.33
C THR A 121 -12.69 -2.77 -7.96
N PRO A 122 -13.95 -2.99 -8.40
CA PRO A 122 -14.30 -4.22 -9.11
C PRO A 122 -13.45 -4.50 -10.35
N HIS A 123 -12.87 -3.47 -10.99
CA HIS A 123 -12.02 -3.63 -12.17
C HIS A 123 -10.65 -4.27 -11.87
N ASP A 124 -10.24 -4.30 -10.60
CA ASP A 124 -8.97 -4.91 -10.20
C ASP A 124 -9.02 -6.44 -10.14
N ALA A 125 -10.19 -7.05 -10.38
CA ALA A 125 -10.44 -8.48 -10.15
C ALA A 125 -9.45 -9.40 -10.89
N ASP A 126 -9.11 -9.07 -12.13
CA ASP A 126 -8.15 -9.84 -12.94
C ASP A 126 -6.72 -9.81 -12.39
N SER A 127 -6.35 -8.72 -11.71
CA SER A 127 -5.02 -8.60 -11.10
C SER A 127 -4.99 -9.14 -9.67
N VAL A 128 -6.08 -8.99 -8.92
CA VAL A 128 -6.13 -9.34 -7.49
C VAL A 128 -6.44 -10.81 -7.26
N ALA A 129 -7.35 -11.43 -8.01
CA ALA A 129 -7.73 -12.83 -7.79
C ALA A 129 -6.54 -13.81 -7.87
N PRO A 130 -5.59 -13.68 -8.83
CA PRO A 130 -4.37 -14.49 -8.83
C PRO A 130 -3.46 -14.24 -7.61
N LEU A 131 -3.37 -12.99 -7.15
CA LEU A 131 -2.57 -12.65 -5.97
C LEU A 131 -3.18 -13.22 -4.68
N MET A 132 -4.51 -13.21 -4.56
CA MET A 132 -5.23 -13.84 -3.46
C MET A 132 -5.03 -15.36 -3.49
N PHE A 133 -5.19 -15.99 -4.65
CA PHE A 133 -4.95 -17.42 -4.82
C PHE A 133 -3.52 -17.81 -4.40
N GLN A 134 -2.51 -17.04 -4.81
CA GLN A 134 -1.11 -17.24 -4.41
C GLN A 134 -0.91 -17.25 -2.88
N ALA A 135 -1.74 -16.51 -2.12
CA ALA A 135 -1.61 -16.40 -0.67
C ALA A 135 -2.36 -17.49 0.11
N MET A 136 -3.39 -18.11 -0.47
CA MET A 136 -4.29 -19.03 0.23
C MET A 136 -4.73 -20.23 -0.65
N GLU A 137 -3.84 -20.74 -1.50
CA GLU A 137 -4.08 -21.81 -2.47
C GLU A 137 -4.87 -23.00 -1.89
N ASP A 138 -4.36 -23.62 -0.82
CA ASP A 138 -4.98 -24.80 -0.20
C ASP A 138 -6.40 -24.53 0.33
N ILE A 139 -6.65 -23.33 0.85
CA ILE A 139 -7.95 -22.93 1.37
C ILE A 139 -8.94 -22.79 0.21
N VAL A 140 -8.51 -22.18 -0.90
CA VAL A 140 -9.38 -21.98 -2.07
C VAL A 140 -9.70 -23.32 -2.74
N TYR A 141 -8.73 -24.24 -2.82
CA TYR A 141 -8.99 -25.60 -3.30
C TYR A 141 -10.01 -26.35 -2.45
N LYS A 142 -9.96 -26.17 -1.12
CA LYS A 142 -11.00 -26.71 -0.22
C LYS A 142 -12.36 -26.05 -0.44
N LEU A 143 -12.41 -24.76 -0.72
CA LEU A 143 -13.65 -24.04 -1.03
C LEU A 143 -14.29 -24.51 -2.35
N ILE A 144 -13.50 -24.78 -3.39
CA ILE A 144 -14.03 -25.21 -4.68
C ILE A 144 -14.15 -26.74 -4.82
N GLY A 145 -13.59 -27.51 -3.89
CA GLY A 145 -13.62 -28.97 -3.87
C GLY A 145 -12.72 -29.66 -4.91
N LYS A 146 -11.75 -28.94 -5.49
CA LYS A 146 -10.82 -29.46 -6.51
C LYS A 146 -9.54 -28.63 -6.61
N GLU A 147 -8.48 -29.28 -7.05
CA GLU A 147 -7.16 -28.67 -7.29
C GLU A 147 -7.06 -28.16 -8.74
N ASP A 148 -7.83 -27.13 -9.07
CA ASP A 148 -7.77 -26.45 -10.38
C ASP A 148 -7.57 -24.95 -10.20
N ALA A 149 -6.39 -24.46 -10.58
CA ALA A 149 -6.01 -23.06 -10.39
C ALA A 149 -6.85 -22.08 -11.22
N HIS A 150 -7.27 -22.47 -12.43
CA HIS A 150 -8.09 -21.60 -13.29
C HIS A 150 -9.49 -21.41 -12.69
N GLU A 151 -10.07 -22.51 -12.19
CA GLU A 151 -11.36 -22.49 -11.51
C GLU A 151 -11.29 -21.77 -10.17
N ALA A 152 -10.23 -21.97 -9.39
CA ALA A 152 -9.97 -21.25 -8.14
C ALA A 152 -9.86 -19.74 -8.33
N ILE A 153 -9.07 -19.29 -9.33
CA ILE A 153 -8.95 -17.86 -9.65
C ILE A 153 -10.29 -17.30 -10.15
N SER A 154 -11.02 -18.06 -10.98
CA SER A 154 -12.34 -17.64 -11.47
C SER A 154 -13.36 -17.53 -10.34
N PHE A 155 -13.34 -18.44 -9.38
CA PHE A 155 -14.16 -18.40 -8.17
C PHE A 155 -13.86 -17.14 -7.35
N LEU A 156 -12.59 -16.85 -7.08
CA LEU A 156 -12.17 -15.64 -6.38
C LEU A 156 -12.53 -14.36 -7.14
N LYS A 157 -12.38 -14.34 -8.46
CA LYS A 157 -12.76 -13.19 -9.30
C LYS A 157 -14.25 -12.85 -9.14
N ASN A 158 -15.11 -13.86 -9.13
CA ASN A 158 -16.54 -13.67 -8.92
C ASN A 158 -16.82 -13.06 -7.54
N LEU A 159 -16.27 -13.63 -6.46
CA LEU A 159 -16.43 -13.10 -5.11
C LEU A 159 -15.88 -11.68 -4.97
N PHE A 160 -14.72 -11.42 -5.59
CA PHE A 160 -14.06 -10.13 -5.55
C PHE A 160 -14.92 -9.01 -6.14
N THR A 161 -15.63 -9.27 -7.24
CA THR A 161 -16.51 -8.27 -7.88
C THR A 161 -17.83 -8.04 -7.15
N GLN A 162 -18.21 -8.92 -6.22
CA GLN A 162 -19.40 -8.80 -5.38
C GLN A 162 -19.14 -7.90 -4.16
N THR A 163 -20.21 -7.60 -3.41
CA THR A 163 -20.15 -6.89 -2.13
C THR A 163 -20.36 -7.84 -0.96
N ASP A 164 -20.14 -7.35 0.25
CA ASP A 164 -20.56 -7.97 1.52
C ASP A 164 -20.03 -9.40 1.77
N ASN A 165 -18.88 -9.75 1.18
CA ASN A 165 -18.19 -11.02 1.44
C ASN A 165 -16.71 -10.79 1.78
N GLN A 166 -16.06 -11.78 2.40
CA GLN A 166 -14.66 -11.69 2.87
C GLN A 166 -13.71 -11.17 1.78
N TYR A 167 -13.85 -11.69 0.56
CA TYR A 167 -12.92 -11.51 -0.54
C TYR A 167 -13.29 -10.39 -1.52
N SER A 168 -14.32 -9.60 -1.20
CA SER A 168 -14.77 -8.48 -2.03
C SER A 168 -13.73 -7.36 -2.16
N TYR A 169 -13.84 -6.58 -3.23
CA TYR A 169 -13.07 -5.34 -3.41
C TYR A 169 -13.25 -4.36 -2.23
N GLN A 170 -14.39 -4.41 -1.52
CA GLN A 170 -14.68 -3.59 -0.35
C GLN A 170 -13.73 -3.85 0.83
N ASN A 171 -13.13 -5.04 0.92
CA ASN A 171 -12.18 -5.42 1.96
C ASN A 171 -10.72 -5.33 1.49
N THR A 172 -10.49 -4.86 0.26
CA THR A 172 -9.17 -4.93 -0.37
C THR A 172 -8.54 -3.56 -0.57
N PHE A 173 -7.24 -3.47 -0.31
CA PHE A 173 -6.35 -2.43 -0.81
C PHE A 173 -5.34 -3.03 -1.76
N VAL A 174 -4.97 -2.27 -2.78
CA VAL A 174 -3.98 -2.67 -3.79
C VAL A 174 -2.78 -1.74 -3.75
N TYR A 175 -1.63 -2.32 -4.03
CA TYR A 175 -0.43 -1.57 -4.36
C TYR A 175 -0.30 -1.50 -5.88
N GLU A 176 -0.37 -0.30 -6.43
CA GLU A 176 -0.30 0.00 -7.86
C GLU A 176 0.96 0.78 -8.21
N GLU A 177 1.65 0.34 -9.26
CA GLU A 177 2.73 1.08 -9.92
C GLU A 177 2.45 1.12 -11.43
N ASP A 178 2.57 2.30 -12.03
CA ASP A 178 2.44 2.53 -13.48
C ASP A 178 1.16 1.95 -14.11
N GLY A 179 0.03 2.08 -13.40
CA GLY A 179 -1.28 1.56 -13.84
C GLY A 179 -1.48 0.06 -13.62
N GLN A 180 -0.51 -0.63 -13.03
CA GLN A 180 -0.55 -2.06 -12.78
C GLN A 180 -0.65 -2.37 -11.28
N VAL A 181 -1.65 -3.16 -10.90
CA VAL A 181 -1.74 -3.74 -9.56
C VAL A 181 -0.68 -4.83 -9.41
N ILE A 182 0.27 -4.61 -8.52
CA ILE A 182 1.40 -5.52 -8.29
C ILE A 182 1.44 -6.10 -6.87
N GLY A 183 0.53 -5.68 -6.00
CA GLY A 183 0.31 -6.26 -4.67
C GLY A 183 -1.11 -6.04 -4.17
N SER A 184 -1.57 -6.91 -3.28
CA SER A 184 -2.90 -6.83 -2.67
C SER A 184 -2.84 -7.13 -1.17
N LEU A 185 -3.79 -6.55 -0.45
CA LEU A 185 -4.01 -6.71 0.99
C LEU A 185 -5.51 -6.78 1.25
N VAL A 186 -5.99 -7.92 1.76
CA VAL A 186 -7.40 -8.13 2.15
C VAL A 186 -7.49 -8.20 3.67
N PHE A 187 -8.37 -7.40 4.26
CA PHE A 187 -8.60 -7.44 5.70
C PHE A 187 -10.03 -7.04 6.06
N TYR A 188 -10.48 -7.44 7.24
CA TYR A 188 -11.78 -7.06 7.79
C TYR A 188 -11.77 -7.06 9.31
N ASP A 189 -12.74 -6.37 9.92
CA ASP A 189 -12.99 -6.45 11.36
C ASP A 189 -13.53 -7.84 11.71
N GLY A 190 -12.84 -8.54 12.61
CA GLY A 190 -13.13 -9.91 12.99
C GLY A 190 -14.52 -10.11 13.59
N LYS A 191 -15.16 -9.05 14.12
CA LYS A 191 -16.58 -9.13 14.55
C LYS A 191 -17.53 -9.42 13.38
N ASN A 192 -17.13 -9.10 12.15
CA ASN A 192 -17.93 -9.31 10.95
C ASN A 192 -17.67 -10.68 10.29
N LEU A 193 -16.85 -11.54 10.88
CA LEU A 193 -16.44 -12.81 10.29
C LEU A 193 -17.62 -13.61 9.74
N GLN A 194 -18.59 -13.94 10.59
CA GLN A 194 -19.72 -14.79 10.20
C GLN A 194 -20.58 -14.14 9.10
N LYS A 195 -20.78 -12.81 9.18
CA LYS A 195 -21.52 -12.05 8.17
C LYS A 195 -20.83 -12.10 6.81
N LEU A 196 -19.51 -11.90 6.79
CA LEU A 196 -18.72 -11.85 5.55
C LEU A 196 -18.44 -13.24 4.96
N ARG A 197 -18.38 -14.27 5.81
CA ARG A 197 -18.10 -15.65 5.41
C ARG A 197 -19.32 -16.34 4.82
N GLN A 198 -20.51 -16.05 5.34
CA GLN A 198 -21.74 -16.73 4.91
C GLN A 198 -21.94 -16.71 3.37
N PRO A 199 -21.80 -15.58 2.65
CA PRO A 199 -21.93 -15.57 1.19
C PRO A 199 -20.85 -16.40 0.47
N VAL A 200 -19.64 -16.47 1.04
CA VAL A 200 -18.53 -17.28 0.49
C VAL A 200 -18.87 -18.76 0.59
N LEU A 201 -19.35 -19.22 1.75
CA LEU A 201 -19.73 -20.62 1.96
C LEU A 201 -20.94 -21.02 1.11
N GLU A 202 -21.94 -20.14 0.97
CA GLU A 202 -23.08 -20.38 0.09
C GLU A 202 -22.67 -20.48 -1.39
N TYR A 203 -21.72 -19.66 -1.82
CA TYR A 203 -21.19 -19.73 -3.17
C TYR A 203 -20.34 -20.99 -3.39
N ALA A 204 -19.47 -21.32 -2.43
CA ALA A 204 -18.66 -22.55 -2.42
C ALA A 204 -19.54 -23.81 -2.48
N GLN A 205 -20.60 -23.88 -1.68
CA GLN A 205 -21.53 -25.02 -1.66
C GLN A 205 -22.22 -25.20 -3.02
N LYS A 206 -22.64 -24.11 -3.67
CA LYS A 206 -23.23 -24.16 -5.02
C LYS A 206 -22.22 -24.59 -6.07
N TYR A 207 -20.95 -24.22 -5.90
CA TYR A 207 -19.87 -24.51 -6.82
C TYR A 207 -19.41 -25.97 -6.75
N ALA A 208 -19.16 -26.47 -5.54
CA ALA A 208 -18.61 -27.80 -5.28
C ALA A 208 -19.68 -28.88 -5.09
N TYR A 209 -20.96 -28.50 -4.94
CA TYR A 209 -22.07 -29.39 -4.57
C TYR A 209 -21.81 -30.18 -3.26
N SER A 210 -21.00 -29.63 -2.36
CA SER A 210 -20.64 -30.22 -1.07
C SER A 210 -20.70 -29.20 0.06
N LEU A 211 -21.05 -29.63 1.27
CA LEU A 211 -20.94 -28.80 2.46
C LEU A 211 -19.46 -28.67 2.86
N ILE A 212 -19.04 -27.43 3.10
CA ILE A 212 -17.68 -27.10 3.52
C ILE A 212 -17.78 -26.40 4.88
N THR A 213 -16.96 -26.83 5.83
CA THR A 213 -16.82 -26.21 7.13
C THR A 213 -15.35 -25.86 7.32
N ILE A 214 -15.10 -24.62 7.73
CA ILE A 214 -13.77 -24.08 7.99
C ILE A 214 -13.81 -23.44 9.37
N GLU A 215 -12.73 -23.62 10.13
CA GLU A 215 -12.55 -23.03 11.45
C GLU A 215 -12.58 -21.50 11.40
N ASP A 216 -12.86 -20.85 12.53
CA ASP A 216 -12.86 -19.39 12.62
C ASP A 216 -11.42 -18.86 12.60
N GLU A 217 -11.05 -18.08 11.58
CA GLU A 217 -9.69 -17.52 11.49
C GLU A 217 -9.46 -16.28 12.38
N THR A 218 -10.53 -15.66 12.85
CA THR A 218 -10.48 -14.43 13.67
C THR A 218 -11.64 -14.36 14.65
N SER A 219 -11.58 -13.40 15.56
CA SER A 219 -12.62 -13.11 16.54
C SER A 219 -12.89 -11.61 16.66
N GLU A 220 -13.94 -11.24 17.41
CA GLU A 220 -14.17 -9.84 17.79
C GLU A 220 -12.97 -9.26 18.56
N GLY A 221 -12.67 -7.99 18.31
CA GLY A 221 -11.49 -7.32 18.90
C GLY A 221 -10.22 -7.47 18.06
N GLU A 222 -10.35 -7.88 16.79
CA GLU A 222 -9.24 -8.06 15.85
C GLU A 222 -9.52 -7.38 14.52
N THR A 223 -8.50 -6.73 13.93
CA THR A 223 -8.50 -6.40 12.50
C THR A 223 -7.74 -7.50 11.78
N TYR A 224 -8.47 -8.46 11.21
CA TYR A 224 -7.87 -9.64 10.62
C TYR A 224 -7.33 -9.37 9.22
N LEU A 225 -6.03 -9.55 9.04
CA LEU A 225 -5.38 -9.62 7.75
C LEU A 225 -5.49 -11.04 7.20
N ASP A 226 -6.33 -11.19 6.18
CA ASP A 226 -6.65 -12.47 5.55
C ASP A 226 -5.60 -12.85 4.51
N THR A 227 -5.37 -11.99 3.52
CA THR A 227 -4.34 -12.21 2.51
C THR A 227 -3.45 -10.99 2.30
N LEU A 228 -2.15 -11.23 2.21
CA LEU A 228 -1.15 -10.27 1.77
C LEU A 228 -0.31 -10.93 0.68
N SER A 229 -0.28 -10.32 -0.50
CA SER A 229 0.43 -10.89 -1.65
C SER A 229 1.07 -9.84 -2.52
N VAL A 230 2.20 -10.18 -3.12
CA VAL A 230 2.92 -9.36 -4.08
C VAL A 230 3.23 -10.24 -5.28
N SER A 231 3.02 -9.69 -6.48
CA SER A 231 3.29 -10.38 -7.74
C SER A 231 4.73 -10.92 -7.76
N PRO A 232 4.96 -12.15 -8.26
CA PRO A 232 6.28 -12.80 -8.21
C PRO A 232 7.42 -11.93 -8.78
N GLN A 233 7.14 -11.16 -9.83
CA GLN A 233 8.14 -10.28 -10.49
C GLN A 233 8.51 -9.04 -9.65
N HIS A 234 7.74 -8.73 -8.59
CA HIS A 234 7.92 -7.53 -7.75
C HIS A 234 8.23 -7.86 -6.28
N GLN A 235 8.38 -9.14 -5.94
CA GLN A 235 8.78 -9.56 -4.59
C GLN A 235 10.20 -9.08 -4.23
N GLY A 236 10.51 -9.04 -2.93
CA GLY A 236 11.82 -8.59 -2.43
C GLY A 236 12.05 -7.08 -2.47
N LYS A 237 11.16 -6.29 -3.09
CA LYS A 237 11.25 -4.81 -3.19
C LYS A 237 10.65 -4.06 -1.98
N GLY A 238 10.28 -4.78 -0.91
CA GLY A 238 9.70 -4.19 0.29
C GLY A 238 8.20 -3.85 0.20
N ILE A 239 7.51 -4.18 -0.90
CA ILE A 239 6.08 -3.87 -1.12
C ILE A 239 5.18 -4.48 -0.04
N GLY A 240 5.39 -5.75 0.32
CA GLY A 240 4.61 -6.40 1.38
C GLY A 240 4.73 -5.69 2.73
N LEU A 241 5.93 -5.19 3.07
CA LEU A 241 6.14 -4.39 4.28
C LEU A 241 5.42 -3.04 4.20
N LYS A 242 5.39 -2.39 3.02
CA LYS A 242 4.63 -1.15 2.81
C LYS A 242 3.13 -1.38 3.01
N LEU A 243 2.56 -2.46 2.46
CA LEU A 243 1.16 -2.84 2.63
C LEU A 243 0.82 -3.15 4.10
N LEU A 244 1.68 -3.87 4.81
CA LEU A 244 1.50 -4.15 6.24
C LEU A 244 1.53 -2.89 7.10
N ASN A 245 2.53 -2.03 6.91
CA ASN A 245 2.63 -0.78 7.65
C ASN A 245 1.44 0.14 7.34
N PHE A 246 0.93 0.11 6.10
CA PHE A 246 -0.30 0.78 5.74
C PHE A 246 -1.49 0.23 6.53
N LEU A 247 -1.68 -1.10 6.61
CA LEU A 247 -2.77 -1.70 7.39
C LEU A 247 -2.74 -1.27 8.85
N VAL A 248 -1.57 -1.37 9.49
CA VAL A 248 -1.40 -0.99 10.90
C VAL A 248 -1.80 0.47 11.11
N LYS A 249 -1.29 1.36 10.26
CA LYS A 249 -1.60 2.78 10.33
C LYS A 249 -3.09 3.03 10.07
N TYR A 250 -3.68 2.37 9.07
CA TYR A 250 -5.09 2.47 8.74
C TYR A 250 -5.97 2.02 9.91
N ALA A 251 -5.62 0.92 10.58
CA ALA A 251 -6.34 0.44 11.76
C ALA A 251 -6.31 1.47 12.90
N GLN A 252 -5.13 2.05 13.18
CA GLN A 252 -4.98 3.09 14.20
C GLN A 252 -5.78 4.36 13.87
N GLU A 253 -5.69 4.87 12.64
CA GLU A 253 -6.38 6.08 12.19
C GLU A 253 -7.90 5.94 12.17
N ASN A 254 -8.41 4.72 11.98
CA ASN A 254 -9.85 4.43 11.94
C ASN A 254 -10.36 3.83 13.26
N ALA A 255 -9.58 3.86 14.33
CA ALA A 255 -9.92 3.30 15.65
C ALA A 255 -10.38 1.83 15.58
N LEU A 256 -9.81 1.05 14.66
CA LEU A 256 -10.04 -0.39 14.56
C LEU A 256 -9.18 -1.13 15.59
N PRO A 257 -9.57 -2.36 15.97
CA PRO A 257 -8.76 -3.18 16.85
C PRO A 257 -7.37 -3.51 16.26
N PRO A 258 -6.41 -3.99 17.08
CA PRO A 258 -5.09 -4.34 16.60
C PRO A 258 -5.12 -5.30 15.42
N ALA A 259 -4.18 -5.12 14.47
CA ALA A 259 -4.04 -6.02 13.34
C ALA A 259 -3.58 -7.40 13.80
N THR A 260 -4.24 -8.45 13.31
CA THR A 260 -3.90 -9.86 13.55
C THR A 260 -3.80 -10.60 12.22
N LEU A 261 -3.08 -11.72 12.21
CA LEU A 261 -2.98 -12.59 11.05
C LEU A 261 -2.65 -14.02 11.45
N LEU A 262 -2.89 -14.94 10.52
CA LEU A 262 -2.40 -16.31 10.57
C LEU A 262 -1.29 -16.50 9.55
N VAL A 263 -0.19 -17.10 9.97
CA VAL A 263 0.90 -17.50 9.06
C VAL A 263 1.12 -19.00 9.16
N ASP A 264 1.14 -19.66 8.01
CA ASP A 264 1.46 -21.09 7.91
C ASP A 264 2.83 -21.37 8.55
N GLU A 265 2.91 -22.39 9.40
CA GLU A 265 4.17 -22.82 10.02
C GLU A 265 5.25 -23.21 8.99
N ASN A 266 4.84 -23.57 7.77
CA ASN A 266 5.71 -23.90 6.66
C ASN A 266 6.15 -22.68 5.83
N ASN A 267 5.75 -21.46 6.22
CA ASN A 267 6.11 -20.22 5.52
C ASN A 267 6.99 -19.27 6.38
N PRO A 268 8.25 -19.66 6.69
CA PRO A 268 9.14 -18.86 7.55
C PRO A 268 9.51 -17.51 6.94
N LYS A 269 9.42 -17.37 5.61
CA LYS A 269 9.67 -16.09 4.91
C LYS A 269 8.58 -15.07 5.22
N ALA A 270 7.31 -15.47 5.20
CA ALA A 270 6.20 -14.62 5.58
C ALA A 270 6.25 -14.28 7.08
N GLU A 271 6.52 -15.27 7.93
CA GLU A 271 6.68 -15.04 9.38
C GLU A 271 7.76 -13.98 9.66
N ALA A 272 8.94 -14.09 9.04
CA ALA A 272 10.01 -13.11 9.18
C ALA A 272 9.65 -11.70 8.67
N LEU A 273 8.74 -11.57 7.69
CA LEU A 273 8.20 -10.28 7.27
C LEU A 273 7.32 -9.68 8.37
N TYR A 274 6.39 -10.46 8.92
CA TYR A 274 5.45 -10.00 9.94
C TYR A 274 6.16 -9.61 11.25
N LEU A 275 7.13 -10.41 11.70
CA LEU A 275 7.92 -10.10 12.88
C LEU A 275 8.71 -8.79 12.72
N ARG A 276 9.30 -8.53 11.55
CA ARG A 276 9.98 -7.24 11.25
C ARG A 276 9.01 -6.06 11.22
N ALA A 277 7.76 -6.30 10.81
CA ALA A 277 6.71 -5.28 10.82
C ALA A 277 6.22 -4.94 12.24
N GLY A 278 6.57 -5.72 13.27
CA GLY A 278 6.17 -5.48 14.67
C GLY A 278 5.03 -6.38 15.17
N PHE A 279 4.71 -7.44 14.43
CA PHE A 279 3.83 -8.49 14.93
C PHE A 279 4.60 -9.41 15.87
N VAL A 280 3.89 -9.99 16.84
CA VAL A 280 4.44 -10.97 17.77
C VAL A 280 3.57 -12.22 17.81
N PHE A 281 4.21 -13.37 18.00
CA PHE A 281 3.53 -14.65 18.19
C PHE A 281 2.67 -14.64 19.45
N LYS A 282 1.46 -15.22 19.35
CA LYS A 282 0.56 -15.43 20.50
C LYS A 282 0.29 -16.90 20.76
N ASN A 283 -0.21 -17.62 19.77
CA ASN A 283 -0.56 -19.03 19.86
C ASN A 283 -0.61 -19.64 18.46
N THR A 284 -0.81 -20.95 18.40
CA THR A 284 -1.08 -21.70 17.17
C THR A 284 -2.55 -22.06 17.08
N GLN A 285 -3.08 -22.16 15.87
CA GLN A 285 -4.42 -22.69 15.60
C GLN A 285 -4.45 -23.47 14.29
N ASP A 286 -5.39 -24.39 14.20
CA ASP A 286 -5.68 -25.10 12.97
C ASP A 286 -6.65 -24.27 12.12
N LEU A 287 -6.45 -24.26 10.80
CA LEU A 287 -7.37 -23.63 9.86
C LEU A 287 -7.36 -24.43 8.56
N ALA A 288 -8.54 -24.84 8.09
CA ALA A 288 -8.69 -25.56 6.83
C ALA A 288 -7.64 -26.68 6.70
N GLY A 289 -7.45 -27.50 7.73
CA GLY A 289 -6.51 -28.63 7.76
C GLY A 289 -5.01 -28.29 7.77
N GLY A 290 -4.62 -27.02 7.85
CA GLY A 290 -3.24 -26.57 8.07
C GLY A 290 -3.01 -26.07 9.49
N LYS A 291 -1.73 -25.94 9.88
CA LYS A 291 -1.31 -25.36 11.17
C LYS A 291 -0.75 -23.96 10.98
N TYR A 292 -1.28 -23.02 11.75
CA TYR A 292 -0.95 -21.62 11.62
C TYR A 292 -0.52 -21.02 12.95
N LYS A 293 0.46 -20.12 12.89
CA LYS A 293 0.82 -19.23 14.00
C LYS A 293 -0.03 -17.97 13.91
N ARG A 294 -0.74 -17.66 14.99
CA ARG A 294 -1.44 -16.38 15.13
C ARG A 294 -0.47 -15.32 15.63
N LEU A 295 -0.33 -14.26 14.85
CA LEU A 295 0.49 -13.11 15.18
C LEU A 295 -0.38 -11.87 15.41
N VAL A 296 0.01 -11.04 16.38
CA VAL A 296 -0.70 -9.81 16.74
C VAL A 296 0.26 -8.63 16.71
N TYR A 297 -0.15 -7.53 16.10
CA TYR A 297 0.63 -6.29 16.09
C TYR A 297 0.69 -5.67 17.49
N GLN A 298 1.91 -5.35 17.97
CA GLN A 298 2.12 -4.84 19.34
C GLN A 298 3.14 -3.68 19.44
N LYS A 299 3.46 -3.02 18.32
CA LYS A 299 4.54 -2.04 18.26
C LYS A 299 4.05 -0.59 18.30
#